data_AF-A0A951GLP2-F1
#
_entry.id   AF-A0A951GLP2-F1
#
_cell.length_a   1.000
_cell.length_b   1.000
_cell.length_c   1.000
_cell.angle_alpha   90.00
_cell.angle_beta   90.00
_cell.angle_gamma   90.00
#
_symmetry.space_group_name_H-M   'P 1'
#
loop_
_entity.id
_entity.type
_entity.pdbx_description
1 polymer ?
#
loop_
_entity_poly.entity_id
_entity_poly.type
_entity_poly.pdbx_seq_one_letter_code
_entity_poly.pdbx_strand_id
1 'polypeptide(L)'
;MPTTTETWNGSTADWNTANDWSDHIVPNDSSTNATLGGSGGYTVSIATGESFTTGTVLLDNASATLAVSGTLDPTVLTVQAGLFSVSRGTLAVGGASTNSGYLELENAAAATFGGNFANSGNLYVDNDNGSGGSTLTVSGTLTSSDYLQIGNGNLSASSTVTATALTNSGAIHLYGSADHQALLDITAGGAPATLVSGADLELYGNSLIEFASGGVTTIASGAELLLNGADAFVADAGTLGSNSALTGLTGNAGHFELDN
;
A
#
# COMPACT_ATOMS: atom_id res chain seq x y z
N MET A 1 -26.22 -1.13 -16.11
CA MET A 1 -27.08 -0.06 -15.56
C MET A 1 -26.27 1.23 -15.58
N PRO A 2 -26.86 2.41 -15.79
CA PRO A 2 -26.14 3.66 -15.59
C PRO A 2 -25.65 3.74 -14.14
N THR A 3 -24.44 4.27 -13.93
CA THR A 3 -23.90 4.46 -12.59
C THR A 3 -24.45 5.75 -11.98
N THR A 4 -24.85 5.69 -10.71
CA THR A 4 -25.21 6.88 -9.91
C THR A 4 -24.00 7.31 -9.08
N THR A 5 -24.05 8.51 -8.49
CA THR A 5 -22.97 9.02 -7.63
C THR A 5 -23.57 9.74 -6.45
N GLU A 6 -23.27 9.24 -5.27
CA GLU A 6 -23.65 9.85 -4.01
C GLU A 6 -22.46 10.58 -3.41
N THR A 7 -22.69 11.81 -2.96
CA THR A 7 -21.66 12.65 -2.35
C THR A 7 -21.93 12.80 -0.86
N TRP A 8 -20.90 12.57 -0.05
CA TRP A 8 -20.95 12.75 1.40
C TRP A 8 -21.02 14.25 1.76
N ASN A 9 -21.90 14.62 2.70
CA ASN A 9 -22.16 16.01 3.04
C ASN A 9 -21.05 16.69 3.88
N GLY A 10 -20.08 15.92 4.38
CA GLY A 10 -18.97 16.39 5.21
C GLY A 10 -19.20 16.30 6.71
N SER A 11 -20.22 15.55 7.17
CA SER A 11 -20.39 15.22 8.57
C SER A 11 -19.42 14.11 9.01
N THR A 12 -19.12 14.04 10.31
CA THR A 12 -18.46 12.86 10.88
C THR A 12 -19.54 11.88 11.31
N ALA A 13 -19.68 10.79 10.57
CA ALA A 13 -20.70 9.79 10.83
C ALA A 13 -20.35 8.43 10.21
N ASP A 14 -21.22 7.47 10.47
CA ASP A 14 -21.14 6.14 9.90
C ASP A 14 -21.57 6.13 8.43
N TRP A 15 -20.87 5.39 7.56
CA TRP A 15 -21.18 5.25 6.13
C TRP A 15 -22.66 4.94 5.86
N ASN A 16 -23.29 4.17 6.75
CA ASN A 16 -24.69 3.78 6.65
C ASN A 16 -25.69 4.88 7.04
N THR A 17 -25.22 6.08 7.37
CA THR A 17 -26.07 7.22 7.71
C THR A 17 -26.63 7.85 6.44
N ALA A 18 -27.77 7.32 5.96
CA ALA A 18 -28.41 7.74 4.72
C ALA A 18 -28.50 9.26 4.55
N ASN A 19 -28.88 10.00 5.59
CA ASN A 19 -29.04 11.46 5.55
C ASN A 19 -27.75 12.25 5.24
N ASP A 20 -26.59 11.60 5.31
CA ASP A 20 -25.30 12.22 5.00
C ASP A 20 -24.89 12.09 3.53
N TRP A 21 -25.66 11.33 2.74
CA TRP A 21 -25.50 11.21 1.28
C TRP A 21 -26.48 12.12 0.51
N SER A 22 -26.05 12.64 -0.64
CA SER A 22 -26.78 13.60 -1.48
C SER A 22 -28.25 13.25 -1.75
N ASP A 23 -28.56 12.00 -2.12
CA ASP A 23 -29.93 11.56 -2.40
C ASP A 23 -30.53 10.70 -1.28
N HIS A 24 -29.92 10.72 -0.09
CA HIS A 24 -30.30 9.87 1.04
C HIS A 24 -30.19 8.37 0.74
N ILE A 25 -29.32 8.01 -0.22
CA ILE A 25 -29.04 6.65 -0.64
C ILE A 25 -27.64 6.30 -0.15
N VAL A 26 -27.51 5.22 0.62
CA VAL A 26 -26.21 4.67 1.01
C VAL A 26 -25.63 3.90 -0.17
N PRO A 27 -24.43 4.22 -0.66
CA PRO A 27 -23.74 3.40 -1.66
C PRO A 27 -23.49 1.99 -1.11
N ASN A 28 -24.17 1.00 -1.69
CA ASN A 28 -24.07 -0.41 -1.30
C ASN A 28 -24.34 -1.37 -2.47
N ASP A 29 -23.99 -0.95 -3.68
CA ASP A 29 -23.97 -1.79 -4.88
C ASP A 29 -22.91 -1.29 -5.88
N SER A 30 -22.49 -2.15 -6.81
CA SER A 30 -21.45 -1.82 -7.80
C SER A 30 -21.85 -0.80 -8.86
N SER A 31 -23.11 -0.36 -8.89
CA SER A 31 -23.59 0.72 -9.76
C SER A 31 -23.67 2.09 -9.07
N THR A 32 -23.47 2.16 -7.76
CA THR A 32 -23.49 3.42 -7.01
C THR A 32 -22.06 3.81 -6.63
N ASN A 33 -21.59 4.94 -7.16
CA ASN A 33 -20.31 5.54 -6.76
C ASN A 33 -20.47 6.34 -5.46
N ALA A 34 -19.40 6.43 -4.68
CA ALA A 34 -19.32 7.22 -3.47
C ALA A 34 -18.21 8.27 -3.60
N THR A 35 -18.56 9.55 -3.42
CA THR A 35 -17.61 10.67 -3.39
C THR A 35 -17.57 11.28 -2.01
N LEU A 36 -16.40 11.25 -1.38
CA LEU A 36 -16.14 11.84 -0.06
C LEU A 36 -15.57 13.25 -0.25
N GLY A 37 -16.38 14.14 -0.83
CA GLY A 37 -16.02 15.51 -1.20
C GLY A 37 -16.76 16.62 -0.44
N GLY A 38 -17.34 16.29 0.72
CA GLY A 38 -17.92 17.29 1.63
C GLY A 38 -16.86 18.32 2.06
N SER A 39 -17.27 19.46 2.61
CA SER A 39 -16.32 20.49 3.06
C SER A 39 -15.88 20.31 4.51
N GLY A 40 -14.67 20.74 4.86
CA GLY A 40 -14.15 20.70 6.24
C GLY A 40 -13.50 19.36 6.59
N GLY A 41 -13.06 19.22 7.84
CA GLY A 41 -12.52 17.97 8.35
C GLY A 41 -13.62 17.06 8.89
N TYR A 42 -13.63 15.80 8.47
CA TYR A 42 -14.60 14.81 8.92
C TYR A 42 -14.08 13.38 8.78
N THR A 43 -14.70 12.47 9.51
CA THR A 43 -14.44 11.04 9.41
C THR A 43 -15.70 10.29 9.01
N VAL A 44 -15.61 9.47 7.95
CA VAL A 44 -16.63 8.48 7.61
C VAL A 44 -16.14 7.12 8.09
N SER A 45 -16.94 6.44 8.90
CA SER A 45 -16.58 5.11 9.42
C SER A 45 -17.35 3.99 8.73
N ILE A 46 -16.68 2.86 8.53
CA ILE A 46 -17.30 1.55 8.27
C ILE A 46 -16.88 0.65 9.44
N ALA A 47 -17.80 0.38 10.35
CA ALA A 47 -17.52 -0.32 11.60
C ALA A 47 -17.35 -1.83 11.41
N THR A 48 -16.76 -2.49 12.39
CA THR A 48 -16.62 -3.96 12.39
C THR A 48 -17.98 -4.65 12.26
N GLY A 49 -18.05 -5.60 11.33
CA GLY A 49 -19.29 -6.35 11.03
C GLY A 49 -20.15 -5.70 9.94
N GLU A 50 -19.81 -4.49 9.50
CA GLU A 50 -20.44 -3.86 8.35
C GLU A 50 -19.73 -4.24 7.05
N SER A 51 -20.49 -4.27 5.95
CA SER A 51 -19.97 -4.62 4.63
C SER A 51 -20.70 -3.83 3.57
N PHE A 52 -19.95 -3.13 2.73
CA PHE A 52 -20.49 -2.35 1.62
C PHE A 52 -19.76 -2.69 0.32
N THR A 53 -20.52 -2.86 -0.76
CA THR A 53 -19.99 -2.93 -2.13
C THR A 53 -20.30 -1.63 -2.84
N THR A 54 -19.39 -1.10 -3.65
CA THR A 54 -19.65 0.15 -4.39
C THR A 54 -19.10 0.09 -5.81
N GLY A 55 -19.51 1.05 -6.65
CA GLY A 55 -18.80 1.37 -7.89
C GLY A 55 -17.43 1.97 -7.58
N THR A 56 -17.22 3.22 -7.95
CA THR A 56 -16.02 3.97 -7.55
C THR A 56 -16.15 4.56 -6.16
N VAL A 57 -15.09 4.48 -5.35
CA VAL A 57 -14.90 5.33 -4.17
C VAL A 57 -13.86 6.40 -4.51
N LEU A 58 -14.24 7.66 -4.37
CA LEU A 58 -13.37 8.82 -4.55
C LEU A 58 -13.22 9.55 -3.22
N LEU A 59 -11.98 9.67 -2.72
CA LEU A 59 -11.62 10.54 -1.60
C LEU A 59 -10.81 11.73 -2.14
N ASP A 60 -11.42 12.90 -2.24
CA ASP A 60 -10.83 14.10 -2.84
C ASP A 60 -10.65 15.26 -1.86
N ASN A 61 -11.30 15.24 -0.70
CA ASN A 61 -11.07 16.23 0.35
C ASN A 61 -9.82 15.87 1.19
N ALA A 62 -8.84 16.79 1.19
CA ALA A 62 -7.58 16.67 1.93
C ALA A 62 -7.71 16.57 3.47
N SER A 63 -8.85 16.98 4.03
CA SER A 63 -9.15 16.93 5.48
C SER A 63 -10.10 15.79 5.85
N ALA A 64 -10.52 14.97 4.88
CA ALA A 64 -11.42 13.85 5.13
C ALA A 64 -10.65 12.59 5.52
N THR A 65 -11.25 11.80 6.40
CA THR A 65 -10.81 10.45 6.73
C THR A 65 -11.91 9.45 6.37
N LEU A 66 -11.58 8.40 5.63
CA LEU A 66 -12.39 7.19 5.53
C LEU A 66 -11.74 6.10 6.37
N ALA A 67 -12.38 5.70 7.46
CA ALA A 67 -11.88 4.70 8.40
C ALA A 67 -12.69 3.39 8.27
N VAL A 68 -12.00 2.30 7.94
CA VAL A 68 -12.62 1.00 7.66
C VAL A 68 -12.12 -0.05 8.65
N SER A 69 -13.01 -0.50 9.53
CA SER A 69 -12.83 -1.67 10.39
C SER A 69 -13.79 -2.81 10.08
N GLY A 70 -14.75 -2.60 9.17
CA GLY A 70 -15.57 -3.62 8.51
C GLY A 70 -15.00 -4.01 7.15
N THR A 71 -15.87 -4.14 6.15
CA THR A 71 -15.51 -4.49 4.76
C THR A 71 -15.98 -3.42 3.78
N LEU A 72 -15.10 -2.99 2.89
CA LEU A 72 -15.43 -2.16 1.73
C LEU A 72 -14.94 -2.84 0.45
N ASP A 73 -15.84 -3.05 -0.50
CA ASP A 73 -15.60 -3.75 -1.77
C ASP A 73 -15.94 -2.83 -2.97
N PRO A 74 -15.08 -1.84 -3.28
CA PRO A 74 -15.31 -0.96 -4.41
C PRO A 74 -14.81 -1.58 -5.71
N THR A 75 -15.45 -1.27 -6.83
CA THR A 75 -14.93 -1.65 -8.15
C THR A 75 -13.61 -0.91 -8.46
N VAL A 76 -13.53 0.37 -8.10
CA VAL A 76 -12.32 1.21 -8.27
C VAL A 76 -12.16 2.09 -7.03
N LEU A 77 -10.92 2.22 -6.57
CA LEU A 77 -10.56 3.15 -5.50
C LEU A 77 -9.69 4.28 -6.07
N THR A 78 -10.05 5.52 -5.75
CA THR A 78 -9.24 6.71 -6.06
C THR A 78 -9.08 7.54 -4.79
N VAL A 79 -7.91 7.48 -4.18
CA VAL A 79 -7.53 8.36 -3.06
C VAL A 79 -6.76 9.53 -3.64
N GLN A 80 -7.44 10.64 -3.92
CA GLN A 80 -6.79 11.85 -4.47
C GLN A 80 -6.14 12.69 -3.37
N ALA A 81 -6.79 12.75 -2.20
CA ALA A 81 -6.32 13.44 -1.01
C ALA A 81 -6.89 12.76 0.23
N GLY A 82 -6.62 13.33 1.41
CA GLY A 82 -7.17 12.85 2.67
C GLY A 82 -6.52 11.55 3.13
N LEU A 83 -7.13 10.96 4.17
CA LEU A 83 -6.69 9.71 4.79
C LEU A 83 -7.70 8.59 4.51
N PHE A 84 -7.28 7.56 3.79
CA PHE A 84 -7.98 6.28 3.77
C PHE A 84 -7.27 5.34 4.75
N SER A 85 -7.94 4.94 5.81
CA SER A 85 -7.41 4.04 6.84
C SER A 85 -8.21 2.73 6.87
N VAL A 86 -7.53 1.59 6.76
CA VAL A 86 -8.10 0.27 7.05
C VAL A 86 -7.43 -0.26 8.30
N SER A 87 -8.18 -0.48 9.37
CA SER A 87 -7.64 -0.99 10.63
C SER A 87 -8.45 -2.20 11.07
N ARG A 88 -7.82 -3.39 11.08
CA ARG A 88 -8.47 -4.70 11.32
C ARG A 88 -9.57 -5.08 10.31
N GLY A 89 -9.80 -4.24 9.31
CA GLY A 89 -10.86 -4.36 8.30
C GLY A 89 -10.39 -5.03 7.02
N THR A 90 -11.29 -5.07 6.03
CA THR A 90 -11.03 -5.60 4.70
C THR A 90 -11.35 -4.57 3.62
N LEU A 91 -10.44 -4.39 2.68
CA LEU A 91 -10.61 -3.63 1.44
C LEU A 91 -10.44 -4.57 0.25
N ALA A 92 -11.49 -4.79 -0.55
CA ALA A 92 -11.43 -5.64 -1.73
C ALA A 92 -11.73 -4.81 -2.98
N VAL A 93 -10.70 -4.36 -3.69
CA VAL A 93 -10.88 -3.51 -4.88
C VAL A 93 -10.89 -4.35 -6.15
N GLY A 94 -11.96 -4.25 -6.93
CA GLY A 94 -12.14 -5.10 -8.13
C GLY A 94 -11.19 -4.79 -9.29
N GLY A 95 -10.71 -3.55 -9.41
CA GLY A 95 -10.02 -3.06 -10.60
C GLY A 95 -8.79 -2.19 -10.34
N ALA A 96 -8.29 -1.58 -11.42
CA ALA A 96 -7.15 -0.69 -11.35
C ALA A 96 -7.49 0.58 -10.55
N SER A 97 -6.56 1.01 -9.69
CA SER A 97 -6.81 2.05 -8.69
C SER A 97 -5.61 2.94 -8.46
N THR A 98 -5.82 4.08 -7.80
CA THR A 98 -4.76 5.08 -7.57
C THR A 98 -4.80 5.65 -6.17
N ASN A 99 -3.62 5.96 -5.62
CA ASN A 99 -3.43 6.74 -4.41
C ASN A 99 -2.43 7.89 -4.68
N SER A 100 -2.90 9.13 -4.55
CA SER A 100 -2.06 10.34 -4.46
C SER A 100 -2.23 11.07 -3.12
N GLY A 101 -3.12 10.56 -2.26
CA GLY A 101 -3.28 11.04 -0.89
C GLY A 101 -2.52 10.15 0.09
N TYR A 102 -3.22 9.69 1.12
CA TYR A 102 -2.68 8.81 2.16
C TYR A 102 -3.55 7.56 2.30
N LEU A 103 -2.95 6.38 2.13
CA LEU A 103 -3.58 5.09 2.36
C LEU A 103 -2.77 4.32 3.41
N GLU A 104 -3.41 3.90 4.49
CA GLU A 104 -2.81 3.05 5.53
C GLU A 104 -3.61 1.78 5.78
N LEU A 105 -2.86 0.69 6.02
CA LEU A 105 -3.37 -0.58 6.51
C LEU A 105 -2.72 -0.85 7.86
N GLU A 106 -3.53 -1.10 8.89
CA GLU A 106 -3.02 -1.34 10.23
C GLU A 106 -3.69 -2.53 10.91
N ASN A 107 -2.96 -3.12 11.86
CA ASN A 107 -3.49 -4.03 12.87
C ASN A 107 -4.21 -5.25 12.26
N ALA A 108 -3.53 -5.99 11.39
CA ALA A 108 -4.09 -7.12 10.65
C ALA A 108 -5.22 -6.72 9.68
N ALA A 109 -5.07 -5.56 9.03
CA ALA A 109 -5.91 -5.18 7.91
C ALA A 109 -5.58 -6.00 6.66
N ALA A 110 -6.59 -6.31 5.85
CA ALA A 110 -6.42 -7.01 4.58
C ALA A 110 -6.90 -6.14 3.42
N ALA A 111 -6.02 -5.87 2.45
CA ALA A 111 -6.36 -5.18 1.22
C ALA A 111 -6.00 -6.01 -0.02
N THR A 112 -6.89 -6.05 -1.00
CA THR A 112 -6.64 -6.68 -2.30
C THR A 112 -7.02 -5.71 -3.40
N PHE A 113 -6.15 -5.54 -4.39
CA PHE A 113 -6.43 -4.85 -5.65
C PHE A 113 -6.39 -5.88 -6.78
N GLY A 114 -7.53 -6.08 -7.44
CA GLY A 114 -7.68 -7.03 -8.56
C GLY A 114 -6.97 -6.60 -9.84
N GLY A 115 -6.52 -5.35 -9.92
CA GLY A 115 -5.78 -4.80 -11.06
C GLY A 115 -4.44 -4.17 -10.68
N ASN A 116 -3.99 -3.23 -11.50
CA ASN A 116 -2.80 -2.41 -11.20
C ASN A 116 -3.12 -1.40 -10.09
N PHE A 117 -2.13 -1.09 -9.26
CA PHE A 117 -2.25 -0.05 -8.25
C PHE A 117 -1.11 0.96 -8.41
N ALA A 118 -1.47 2.22 -8.65
CA ALA A 118 -0.52 3.31 -8.76
C ALA A 118 -0.53 4.16 -7.49
N ASN A 119 0.58 4.14 -6.76
CA ASN A 119 0.84 4.95 -5.60
C ASN A 119 1.80 6.10 -5.95
N SER A 120 1.28 7.32 -5.98
CA SER A 120 2.02 8.57 -6.13
C SER A 120 1.85 9.49 -4.91
N GLY A 121 1.43 8.92 -3.78
CA GLY A 121 1.36 9.58 -2.49
C GLY A 121 1.93 8.66 -1.41
N ASN A 122 1.29 8.67 -0.25
CA ASN A 122 1.72 7.90 0.90
C ASN A 122 0.97 6.57 1.01
N LEU A 123 1.72 5.46 0.99
CA LEU A 123 1.19 4.13 1.25
C LEU A 123 1.91 3.50 2.45
N TYR A 124 1.17 3.20 3.49
CA TYR A 124 1.70 2.59 4.72
C TYR A 124 1.02 1.25 5.00
N VAL A 125 1.82 0.25 5.34
CA VAL A 125 1.33 -1.06 5.81
C VAL A 125 1.98 -1.33 7.16
N ASP A 126 1.21 -1.19 8.23
CA ASP A 126 1.64 -1.26 9.63
C ASP A 126 2.81 -0.31 9.96
N ASN A 127 2.71 0.97 9.59
CA ASN A 127 3.64 1.98 10.08
C ASN A 127 3.33 2.39 11.54
N ASP A 128 4.25 3.13 12.16
CA ASP A 128 4.10 3.71 13.50
C ASP A 128 3.60 2.71 14.57
N ASN A 129 2.32 2.80 14.93
CA ASN A 129 1.68 2.01 16.00
C ASN A 129 0.98 0.75 15.47
N GLY A 130 1.05 0.47 14.17
CA GLY A 130 0.49 -0.73 13.57
C GLY A 130 1.10 -1.98 14.20
N SER A 131 0.26 -2.86 14.75
CA SER A 131 0.75 -4.05 15.45
C SER A 131 1.41 -5.08 14.53
N GLY A 132 1.27 -4.94 13.21
CA GLY A 132 1.65 -5.96 12.23
C GLY A 132 0.50 -6.86 11.83
N GLY A 133 0.81 -7.78 10.91
CA GLY A 133 -0.15 -8.77 10.41
C GLY A 133 -0.98 -8.27 9.22
N SER A 134 -0.80 -7.03 8.78
CA SER A 134 -1.55 -6.50 7.64
C SER A 134 -0.99 -7.04 6.32
N THR A 135 -1.91 -7.27 5.38
CA THR A 135 -1.58 -7.81 4.05
C THR A 135 -2.16 -6.91 2.96
N LEU A 136 -1.33 -6.55 1.97
CA LEU A 136 -1.75 -5.89 0.74
C LEU A 136 -1.40 -6.78 -0.45
N THR A 137 -2.40 -7.17 -1.25
CA THR A 137 -2.19 -7.93 -2.49
C THR A 137 -2.56 -7.09 -3.71
N VAL A 138 -1.65 -6.94 -4.67
CA VAL A 138 -1.88 -6.29 -5.96
C VAL A 138 -1.74 -7.35 -7.07
N SER A 139 -2.86 -7.75 -7.66
CA SER A 139 -2.87 -8.81 -8.68
C SER A 139 -2.15 -8.40 -9.98
N GLY A 140 -2.00 -7.09 -10.21
CA GLY A 140 -1.25 -6.52 -11.32
C GLY A 140 0.11 -5.93 -10.90
N THR A 141 0.47 -4.82 -11.55
CA THR A 141 1.67 -4.06 -11.21
C THR A 141 1.38 -3.09 -10.06
N LEU A 142 2.25 -3.10 -9.06
CA LEU A 142 2.38 -2.01 -8.09
C LEU A 142 3.36 -0.97 -8.66
N THR A 143 2.86 0.23 -8.93
CA THR A 143 3.69 1.38 -9.32
C THR A 143 3.84 2.28 -8.10
N SER A 144 5.03 2.39 -7.53
CA SER A 144 5.33 3.34 -6.45
C SER A 144 6.22 4.44 -6.99
N SER A 145 5.72 5.67 -7.00
CA SER A 145 6.46 6.84 -7.48
C SER A 145 6.67 7.92 -6.43
N ASP A 146 6.20 7.69 -5.20
CA ASP A 146 6.41 8.60 -4.06
C ASP A 146 6.88 7.80 -2.85
N TYR A 147 5.98 7.34 -1.96
CA TYR A 147 6.39 6.66 -0.73
C TYR A 147 5.57 5.39 -0.44
N LEU A 148 6.27 4.28 -0.20
CA LEU A 148 5.74 3.03 0.37
C LEU A 148 6.55 2.67 1.61
N GLN A 149 5.88 2.43 2.73
CA GLN A 149 6.49 1.81 3.90
C GLN A 149 5.75 0.55 4.33
N ILE A 150 6.52 -0.48 4.69
CA ILE A 150 6.03 -1.75 5.22
C ILE A 150 6.66 -2.00 6.58
N GLY A 151 5.82 -2.12 7.59
CA GLY A 151 6.19 -2.40 8.96
C GLY A 151 6.74 -1.22 9.74
N ASN A 152 7.09 -1.54 10.97
CA ASN A 152 7.76 -0.68 11.94
C ASN A 152 8.69 -1.55 12.81
N GLY A 153 9.69 -0.97 13.46
CA GLY A 153 10.66 -1.73 14.27
C GLY A 153 10.06 -2.50 15.47
N ASN A 154 8.75 -2.39 15.74
CA ASN A 154 8.04 -2.99 16.87
C ASN A 154 6.92 -3.97 16.44
N LEU A 155 6.97 -4.53 15.23
CA LEU A 155 5.98 -5.51 14.75
C LEU A 155 5.76 -6.68 15.73
N SER A 156 4.49 -7.02 15.95
CA SER A 156 4.04 -8.21 16.70
C SER A 156 3.50 -9.34 15.82
N ALA A 157 3.42 -9.10 14.51
CA ALA A 157 3.14 -10.06 13.45
C ALA A 157 3.77 -9.53 12.15
N SER A 158 4.15 -10.42 11.23
CA SER A 158 4.75 -10.01 9.95
C SER A 158 3.77 -9.22 9.09
N SER A 159 4.28 -8.22 8.36
CA SER A 159 3.50 -7.42 7.42
C SER A 159 3.92 -7.75 6.00
N THR A 160 2.96 -7.86 5.09
CA THR A 160 3.23 -8.37 3.74
C THR A 160 2.56 -7.52 2.67
N VAL A 161 3.35 -7.08 1.70
CA VAL A 161 2.86 -6.56 0.42
C VAL A 161 3.25 -7.55 -0.66
N THR A 162 2.28 -7.99 -1.45
CA THR A 162 2.49 -8.88 -2.59
C THR A 162 2.04 -8.19 -3.87
N ALA A 163 2.85 -8.23 -4.92
CA ALA A 163 2.47 -7.76 -6.25
C ALA A 163 2.94 -8.73 -7.34
N THR A 164 2.27 -8.74 -8.49
CA THR A 164 2.76 -9.51 -9.65
C THR A 164 4.04 -8.89 -10.22
N ALA A 165 4.08 -7.56 -10.30
CA ALA A 165 5.23 -6.80 -10.78
C ALA A 165 5.39 -5.49 -10.00
N LEU A 166 6.61 -4.95 -9.99
CA LEU A 166 6.95 -3.68 -9.36
C LEU A 166 7.51 -2.70 -10.38
N THR A 167 7.04 -1.46 -10.34
CA THR A 167 7.73 -0.31 -10.93
C THR A 167 7.96 0.70 -9.83
N ASN A 168 9.22 0.92 -9.46
CA ASN A 168 9.58 1.88 -8.44
C ASN A 168 10.37 3.06 -9.02
N SER A 169 9.96 4.26 -8.68
CA SER A 169 10.71 5.51 -8.92
C SER A 169 10.67 6.45 -7.71
N GLY A 170 10.25 5.94 -6.55
CA GLY A 170 10.24 6.66 -5.28
C GLY A 170 10.89 5.82 -4.18
N ALA A 171 10.51 6.11 -2.93
CA ALA A 171 11.00 5.42 -1.75
C ALA A 171 10.16 4.20 -1.40
N ILE A 172 10.84 3.10 -1.07
CA ILE A 172 10.29 1.87 -0.51
C ILE A 172 11.11 1.54 0.73
N HIS A 173 10.49 1.66 1.90
CA HIS A 173 11.13 1.40 3.18
C HIS A 173 10.48 0.20 3.88
N LEU A 174 11.29 -0.75 4.33
CA LEU A 174 10.83 -1.92 5.07
C LEU A 174 11.45 -1.91 6.46
N TYR A 175 10.61 -2.05 7.49
CA TYR A 175 11.04 -2.11 8.88
C TYR A 175 10.53 -3.38 9.54
N GLY A 176 11.42 -4.35 9.68
CA GLY A 176 11.18 -5.56 10.46
C GLY A 176 11.46 -5.39 11.94
N SER A 177 10.94 -6.33 12.73
CA SER A 177 11.36 -6.51 14.13
C SER A 177 12.29 -7.73 14.24
N ALA A 178 12.72 -8.08 15.46
CA ALA A 178 13.55 -9.27 15.68
C ALA A 178 12.86 -10.57 15.23
N ASP A 179 11.55 -10.70 15.45
CA ASP A 179 10.80 -11.95 15.25
C ASP A 179 9.83 -11.89 14.06
N HIS A 180 9.57 -10.70 13.51
CA HIS A 180 8.55 -10.49 12.49
C HIS A 180 9.10 -9.71 11.30
N GLN A 181 8.84 -10.25 10.11
CA GLN A 181 9.37 -9.75 8.86
C GLN A 181 8.46 -8.66 8.27
N ALA A 182 9.06 -7.60 7.75
CA ALA A 182 8.44 -6.75 6.74
C ALA A 182 8.80 -7.29 5.35
N LEU A 183 7.79 -7.70 4.57
CA LEU A 183 7.98 -8.37 3.29
C LEU A 183 7.33 -7.60 2.14
N LEU A 184 8.11 -7.35 1.09
CA LEU A 184 7.62 -7.02 -0.25
C LEU A 184 7.93 -8.19 -1.19
N ASP A 185 6.90 -8.91 -1.64
CA ASP A 185 7.01 -10.08 -2.52
C ASP A 185 6.53 -9.75 -3.95
N ILE A 186 7.45 -9.84 -4.91
CA ILE A 186 7.20 -9.64 -6.34
C ILE A 186 7.18 -11.00 -7.05
N THR A 187 5.97 -11.55 -7.14
CA THR A 187 5.72 -12.98 -7.46
C THR A 187 6.04 -13.40 -8.90
N ALA A 188 6.05 -12.48 -9.86
CA ALA A 188 6.38 -12.78 -11.27
C ALA A 188 7.42 -11.82 -11.88
N GLY A 189 7.54 -10.61 -11.35
CA GLY A 189 8.54 -9.63 -11.77
C GLY A 189 9.95 -10.03 -11.31
N GLY A 190 10.92 -9.89 -12.21
CA GLY A 190 12.33 -10.02 -11.85
C GLY A 190 12.87 -8.73 -11.22
N ALA A 191 13.93 -8.87 -10.41
CA ALA A 191 14.69 -7.75 -9.90
C ALA A 191 15.20 -6.89 -11.08
N PRO A 192 15.08 -5.56 -11.01
CA PRO A 192 15.52 -4.69 -12.09
C PRO A 192 17.04 -4.75 -12.24
N ALA A 193 17.52 -4.79 -13.48
CA ALA A 193 18.97 -4.77 -13.74
C ALA A 193 19.65 -3.47 -13.25
N THR A 194 18.89 -2.37 -13.16
CA THR A 194 19.36 -1.07 -12.69
C THR A 194 18.36 -0.47 -11.71
N LEU A 195 18.82 -0.06 -10.52
CA LEU A 195 18.07 0.86 -9.68
C LEU A 195 18.19 2.26 -10.29
N VAL A 196 17.04 2.82 -10.69
CA VAL A 196 16.96 4.09 -11.42
C VAL A 196 17.01 5.28 -10.47
N SER A 197 17.39 6.46 -10.98
CA SER A 197 17.34 7.70 -10.20
C SER A 197 15.97 7.90 -9.55
N GLY A 198 15.95 8.26 -8.27
CA GLY A 198 14.74 8.41 -7.46
C GLY A 198 14.25 7.12 -6.80
N ALA A 199 14.76 5.94 -7.20
CA ALA A 199 14.53 4.73 -6.44
C ALA A 199 15.37 4.76 -5.16
N ASP A 200 14.68 4.77 -4.03
CA ASP A 200 15.27 4.71 -2.69
C ASP A 200 14.74 3.45 -1.99
N LEU A 201 15.63 2.49 -1.73
CA LEU A 201 15.30 1.21 -1.11
C LEU A 201 16.04 1.10 0.23
N GLU A 202 15.30 1.25 1.32
CA GLU A 202 15.85 1.08 2.67
C GLU A 202 15.20 -0.10 3.39
N LEU A 203 16.02 -1.02 3.88
CA LEU A 203 15.59 -2.23 4.56
C LEU A 203 16.22 -2.26 5.95
N TYR A 204 15.40 -2.34 6.99
CA TYR A 204 15.82 -2.37 8.39
C TYR A 204 15.35 -3.63 9.12
N GLY A 205 16.22 -4.21 9.94
CA GLY A 205 15.90 -5.39 10.74
C GLY A 205 15.57 -6.61 9.89
N ASN A 206 14.62 -7.44 10.32
CA ASN A 206 14.13 -8.58 9.54
C ASN A 206 13.24 -8.10 8.38
N SER A 207 13.84 -7.83 7.23
CA SER A 207 13.16 -7.22 6.09
C SER A 207 13.60 -7.86 4.78
N LEU A 208 12.64 -8.05 3.87
CA LEU A 208 12.89 -8.75 2.62
C LEU A 208 12.14 -8.08 1.46
N ILE A 209 12.87 -7.75 0.40
CA ILE A 209 12.31 -7.63 -0.94
C ILE A 209 12.62 -8.92 -1.70
N GLU A 210 11.59 -9.68 -2.04
CA GLU A 210 11.67 -10.88 -2.87
C GLU A 210 11.26 -10.58 -4.31
N PHE A 211 12.05 -11.04 -5.27
CA PHE A 211 11.71 -11.06 -6.69
C PHE A 211 11.63 -12.49 -7.21
N ALA A 212 10.78 -12.74 -8.19
CA ALA A 212 10.67 -14.06 -8.81
C ALA A 212 11.99 -14.56 -9.42
N SER A 213 12.82 -13.65 -9.92
CA SER A 213 14.12 -13.93 -10.56
C SER A 213 14.93 -12.65 -10.75
N GLY A 214 16.05 -12.73 -11.48
CA GLY A 214 16.81 -11.54 -11.92
C GLY A 214 17.82 -11.07 -10.88
N GLY A 215 18.42 -9.91 -11.12
CA GLY A 215 19.35 -9.32 -10.19
C GLY A 215 19.73 -7.88 -10.54
N VAL A 216 20.02 -7.10 -9.50
CA VAL A 216 20.52 -5.73 -9.63
C VAL A 216 21.99 -5.78 -10.01
N THR A 217 22.32 -5.17 -11.15
CA THR A 217 23.71 -5.10 -11.64
C THR A 217 24.30 -3.70 -11.52
N THR A 218 23.45 -2.67 -11.45
CA THR A 218 23.85 -1.27 -11.38
C THR A 218 22.96 -0.48 -10.42
N ILE A 219 23.57 0.35 -9.59
CA ILE A 219 22.90 1.41 -8.84
C ILE A 219 23.20 2.74 -9.55
N ALA A 220 22.20 3.36 -10.15
CA ALA A 220 22.39 4.59 -10.92
C ALA A 220 22.63 5.80 -10.01
N SER A 221 23.15 6.89 -10.58
CA SER A 221 23.25 8.17 -9.87
C SER A 221 21.87 8.63 -9.40
N GLY A 222 21.78 9.02 -8.12
CA GLY A 222 20.53 9.43 -7.49
C GLY A 222 19.61 8.27 -7.10
N ALA A 223 20.09 7.03 -7.16
CA ALA A 223 19.44 5.87 -6.56
C ALA A 223 20.12 5.51 -5.23
N GLU A 224 19.35 4.90 -4.32
CA GLU A 224 19.81 4.47 -2.99
C GLU A 224 19.40 3.02 -2.71
N LEU A 225 20.33 2.28 -2.09
CA LEU A 225 20.10 0.97 -1.53
C LEU A 225 20.80 0.88 -0.18
N LEU A 226 20.03 0.79 0.90
CA LEU A 226 20.51 0.61 2.27
C LEU A 226 19.95 -0.70 2.82
N LEU A 227 20.84 -1.59 3.27
CA LEU A 227 20.47 -2.79 4.02
C LEU A 227 21.05 -2.66 5.43
N ASN A 228 20.18 -2.45 6.41
CA ASN A 228 20.54 -2.23 7.81
C ASN A 228 19.98 -3.34 8.70
N GLY A 229 20.83 -4.31 9.02
CA GLY A 229 20.52 -5.43 9.89
C GLY A 229 20.90 -6.77 9.26
N ALA A 230 21.17 -7.75 10.11
CA ALA A 230 21.65 -9.06 9.69
C ALA A 230 20.66 -9.85 8.80
N ASP A 231 19.37 -9.50 8.87
CA ASP A 231 18.26 -10.14 8.14
C ASP A 231 17.56 -9.17 7.17
N ALA A 232 18.27 -8.12 6.73
CA ALA A 232 17.81 -7.18 5.69
C ALA A 232 18.32 -7.62 4.31
N PHE A 233 17.42 -8.11 3.46
CA PHE A 233 17.81 -8.73 2.17
C PHE A 233 17.02 -8.25 0.95
N VAL A 234 17.73 -8.20 -0.18
CA VAL A 234 17.12 -8.18 -1.52
C VAL A 234 17.45 -9.49 -2.21
N ALA A 235 16.44 -10.33 -2.42
CA ALA A 235 16.60 -11.70 -2.87
C ALA A 235 15.79 -12.01 -4.13
N ASP A 236 16.23 -13.04 -4.85
CA ASP A 236 15.39 -13.79 -5.75
C ASP A 236 14.76 -15.01 -5.04
N ALA A 237 13.69 -15.56 -5.63
CA ALA A 237 12.97 -16.73 -5.12
C ALA A 237 13.84 -18.00 -4.97
N GLY A 238 15.07 -18.00 -5.49
CA GLY A 238 16.01 -19.10 -5.36
C GLY A 238 16.67 -19.18 -3.99
N THR A 239 16.90 -18.05 -3.30
CA THR A 239 17.58 -18.03 -1.99
C THR A 239 17.22 -16.77 -1.17
N LEU A 240 16.17 -16.88 -0.36
CA LEU A 240 15.61 -15.76 0.42
C LEU A 240 16.43 -15.33 1.64
N GLY A 241 17.32 -16.19 2.15
CA GLY A 241 18.14 -15.90 3.34
C GLY A 241 19.45 -15.16 3.05
N SER A 242 19.53 -14.45 1.92
CA SER A 242 20.72 -13.72 1.49
C SER A 242 20.39 -12.68 0.44
N ASN A 243 21.34 -11.81 0.13
CA ASN A 243 21.27 -10.86 -0.99
C ASN A 243 21.45 -11.54 -2.37
N SER A 244 20.68 -12.58 -2.67
CA SER A 244 20.86 -13.38 -3.89
C SER A 244 20.65 -12.57 -5.17
N ALA A 245 19.71 -11.61 -5.15
CA ALA A 245 19.46 -10.69 -6.25
C ALA A 245 20.53 -9.60 -6.39
N LEU A 246 21.51 -9.48 -5.48
CA LEU A 246 22.61 -8.51 -5.58
C LEU A 246 23.95 -9.14 -5.97
N THR A 247 24.00 -10.46 -6.21
CA THR A 247 25.25 -11.18 -6.55
C THR A 247 25.89 -10.71 -7.86
N GLY A 248 25.13 -10.09 -8.75
CA GLY A 248 25.57 -9.53 -10.02
C GLY A 248 25.93 -8.03 -10.00
N LEU A 249 25.93 -7.38 -8.83
CA LEU A 249 26.19 -5.96 -8.71
C LEU A 249 27.64 -5.62 -9.10
N THR A 250 27.80 -4.81 -10.15
CA THR A 250 29.13 -4.41 -10.67
C THR A 250 29.27 -2.91 -10.89
N GLY A 251 28.18 -2.16 -10.96
CA GLY A 251 28.17 -0.71 -11.09
C GLY A 251 27.50 -0.02 -9.90
N ASN A 252 28.16 1.00 -9.34
CA ASN A 252 27.53 1.90 -8.38
C ASN A 252 27.91 3.34 -8.69
N ALA A 253 26.92 4.15 -9.09
CA ALA A 253 27.02 5.60 -9.25
C ALA A 253 26.11 6.36 -8.27
N GLY A 254 25.33 5.65 -7.46
CA GLY A 254 24.45 6.19 -6.42
C GLY A 254 24.98 5.91 -5.01
N HIS A 255 24.08 5.64 -4.07
CA HIS A 255 24.40 5.23 -2.70
C HIS A 255 24.16 3.73 -2.51
N PHE A 256 25.12 3.04 -1.91
CA PHE A 256 24.98 1.64 -1.51
C PHE A 256 25.63 1.43 -0.15
N GLU A 257 24.85 1.02 0.83
CA GLU A 257 25.30 0.85 2.22
C GLU A 257 24.80 -0.46 2.80
N LEU A 258 25.69 -1.08 3.58
CA LEU A 258 25.44 -2.32 4.31
C LEU A 258 25.82 -2.06 5.77
N ASP A 259 24.81 -1.98 6.62
CA ASP A 259 24.94 -1.81 8.06
C ASP A 259 24.40 -3.04 8.80
N ASN A 260 24.94 -3.34 9.97
CA ASN A 260 24.49 -4.44 10.83
C ASN A 260 24.19 -3.96 12.24
#